data_AF-A0A7W4CHY7-F1
#
_entry.id   AF-A0A7W4CHY7-F1
#
_cell.length_a   1.000
_cell.length_b   1.000
_cell.length_c   1.000
_cell.angle_alpha   90.00
_cell.angle_beta   90.00
_cell.angle_gamma   90.00
#
_symmetry.space_group_name_H-M   'P 1'
#
loop_
_entity.id
_entity.type
_entity.pdbx_description
1 polymer ?
#
loop_
_entity_poly.entity_id
_entity_poly.type
_entity_poly.pdbx_seq_one_letter_code
_entity_poly.pdbx_strand_id
1 'polypeptide(L)'
;MRHLVLLAMLLATSAHASTEEAWAEMRADVATKCRALLPEGAAATIEVNPFGSERFAAALVTLQAEERVERVICIYEKQTGVTELTTPFD
;
A
#
# COMPACT_ATOMS: atom_id res chain seq x y z
N MET A 1 38.50 25.38 -3.49
CA MET A 1 37.32 24.99 -2.67
C MET A 1 35.98 25.42 -3.27
N ARG A 2 35.90 26.52 -4.05
CA ARG A 2 34.64 26.98 -4.69
C ARG A 2 34.11 26.08 -5.83
N HIS A 3 34.96 25.24 -6.41
CA HIS A 3 34.60 24.32 -7.50
C HIS A 3 34.03 22.97 -7.02
N LEU A 4 34.22 22.60 -5.74
CA LEU A 4 33.68 21.33 -5.21
C LEU A 4 32.16 21.39 -4.98
N VAL A 5 31.59 22.59 -4.80
CA VAL A 5 30.15 22.76 -4.54
C VAL A 5 29.31 22.57 -5.80
N LEU A 6 29.86 22.84 -7.00
CA LEU A 6 29.12 22.66 -8.26
C LEU A 6 28.96 21.19 -8.67
N LEU A 7 29.87 20.31 -8.25
CA LEU A 7 29.79 18.89 -8.64
C LEU A 7 28.74 18.11 -7.83
N ALA A 8 28.36 18.60 -6.65
CA ALA A 8 27.38 17.95 -5.78
C ALA A 8 25.92 18.11 -6.24
N MET A 9 25.61 19.11 -7.08
CA MET A 9 24.23 19.36 -7.54
C MET A 9 23.77 18.44 -8.69
N LEU A 10 24.69 17.71 -9.34
CA LEU A 10 24.37 16.81 -10.45
C LEU A 10 23.90 15.41 -9.99
N LEU A 11 23.93 15.15 -8.68
CA LEU A 11 23.34 13.96 -8.07
C LEU A 11 21.87 14.17 -7.67
N ALA A 12 21.22 15.20 -8.22
CA ALA A 12 19.77 15.34 -8.14
C ALA A 12 19.16 14.08 -8.79
N THR A 13 18.84 13.11 -7.94
CA THR A 13 18.20 11.85 -8.29
C THR A 13 17.01 12.18 -9.16
N SER A 14 16.97 11.63 -10.37
CA SER A 14 15.77 11.62 -11.18
C SER A 14 14.63 11.10 -10.31
N ALA A 15 13.73 12.00 -9.91
CA ALA A 15 12.45 11.61 -9.36
C ALA A 15 11.69 10.96 -10.51
N HIS A 16 11.92 9.66 -10.70
CA HIS A 16 11.15 8.86 -11.64
C HIS A 16 9.72 8.88 -11.13
N ALA A 17 8.89 9.71 -11.76
CA ALA A 17 7.45 9.61 -11.60
C ALA A 17 7.10 8.14 -11.87
N SER A 18 6.51 7.47 -10.88
CA SER A 18 6.15 6.06 -11.01
C SER A 18 5.19 5.91 -12.19
N THR A 19 5.41 4.86 -12.98
CA THR A 19 4.58 4.57 -14.16
C THR A 19 3.24 3.98 -13.73
N GLU A 20 2.24 4.05 -14.60
CA GLU A 20 0.94 3.40 -14.35
C GLU A 20 1.10 1.88 -14.10
N GLU A 21 2.05 1.26 -14.79
CA GLU A 21 2.38 -0.16 -14.60
C GLU A 21 2.90 -0.46 -13.20
N ALA A 22 3.84 0.35 -12.68
CA ALA A 22 4.35 0.18 -11.32
C ALA A 22 3.22 0.33 -10.27
N TRP A 23 2.26 1.24 -10.51
CA TRP A 23 1.10 1.38 -9.65
C TRP A 23 0.12 0.20 -9.75
N ALA A 24 -0.06 -0.37 -10.94
CA ALA A 24 -0.87 -1.56 -11.13
C ALA A 24 -0.27 -2.78 -10.39
N GLU A 25 1.04 -2.99 -10.51
CA GLU A 25 1.77 -4.05 -9.80
C GLU A 25 1.65 -3.91 -8.29
N MET A 26 1.87 -2.70 -7.76
CA MET A 26 1.72 -2.43 -6.33
C MET A 26 0.30 -2.77 -5.85
N ARG A 27 -0.74 -2.36 -6.59
CA ARG A 27 -2.13 -2.64 -6.20
C ARG A 27 -2.44 -4.14 -6.19
N ALA A 28 -1.90 -4.89 -7.15
CA ALA A 28 -2.05 -6.34 -7.19
C ALA A 28 -1.38 -7.02 -5.99
N ASP A 29 -0.18 -6.57 -5.61
CA ASP A 29 0.53 -7.11 -4.44
C ASP A 29 -0.20 -6.77 -3.13
N VAL A 30 -0.64 -5.53 -2.96
CA VAL A 30 -1.46 -5.10 -1.82
C VAL A 30 -2.73 -5.94 -1.71
N ALA A 31 -3.48 -6.11 -2.80
CA ALA A 31 -4.69 -6.93 -2.78
C ALA A 31 -4.42 -8.38 -2.35
N THR A 32 -3.33 -8.96 -2.85
CA THR A 32 -2.90 -10.33 -2.54
C THR A 32 -2.52 -10.47 -1.07
N LYS A 33 -1.67 -9.59 -0.56
CA LYS A 33 -1.20 -9.65 0.83
C LYS A 33 -2.29 -9.32 1.84
N CYS A 34 -3.17 -8.37 1.54
CA CYS A 34 -4.33 -8.09 2.37
C CYS A 34 -5.27 -9.28 2.46
N ARG A 35 -5.54 -9.97 1.33
CA ARG A 35 -6.36 -11.18 1.31
C ARG A 35 -5.75 -12.29 2.16
N ALA A 36 -4.43 -12.44 2.15
CA ALA A 36 -3.72 -13.48 2.89
C ALA A 36 -3.81 -13.33 4.43
N LEU A 37 -4.17 -12.14 4.93
CA LEU A 37 -4.41 -11.92 6.35
C LEU A 37 -5.84 -12.25 6.79
N LEU A 38 -6.75 -12.48 5.85
CA LEU A 38 -8.14 -12.80 6.15
C LEU A 38 -8.31 -14.31 6.39
N PRO A 39 -9.32 -14.72 7.17
CA PRO A 39 -9.68 -16.13 7.27
C PRO A 39 -9.89 -16.75 5.89
N GLU A 40 -9.50 -18.01 5.72
CA GLU A 40 -9.70 -18.74 4.47
C GLU A 40 -11.21 -18.80 4.15
N GLY A 41 -11.56 -18.48 2.90
CA GLY A 41 -12.96 -18.42 2.46
C GLY A 41 -13.77 -17.22 2.97
N ALA A 42 -13.15 -16.25 3.67
CA ALA A 42 -13.85 -15.05 4.13
C ALA A 42 -14.50 -14.29 2.97
N ALA A 43 -15.80 -14.02 3.10
CA ALA A 43 -16.54 -13.16 2.19
C ALA A 43 -16.13 -11.71 2.43
N ALA A 44 -15.19 -11.21 1.62
CA ALA A 44 -14.70 -9.84 1.75
C ALA A 44 -14.39 -9.17 0.41
N THR A 45 -14.69 -7.89 0.36
CA THR A 45 -14.29 -6.96 -0.71
C THR A 45 -13.04 -6.22 -0.29
N ILE A 46 -12.05 -6.12 -1.18
CA ILE A 46 -10.79 -5.40 -0.95
C ILE A 46 -10.69 -4.28 -1.99
N GLU A 47 -10.77 -3.04 -1.52
CA GLU A 47 -10.68 -1.83 -2.34
C GLU A 47 -9.34 -1.15 -2.07
N VAL A 48 -8.39 -1.35 -2.98
CA VAL A 48 -7.03 -0.80 -2.84
C VAL A 48 -7.02 0.68 -3.23
N ASN A 49 -6.49 1.53 -2.35
CA ASN A 49 -6.25 2.93 -2.69
C ASN A 49 -5.24 3.01 -3.85
N PRO A 50 -5.47 3.86 -4.87
CA PRO A 50 -4.62 3.92 -6.06
C PRO A 50 -3.12 4.07 -5.79
N PHE A 51 -2.76 4.81 -4.74
CA PHE A 51 -1.37 5.16 -4.43
C PHE A 51 -0.99 4.99 -2.95
N GLY A 52 -1.96 5.17 -2.05
CA GLY A 52 -1.73 5.25 -0.60
C GLY A 52 -1.10 6.58 -0.19
N SER A 53 -0.05 6.48 0.62
CA SER A 53 0.79 7.56 1.15
C SER A 53 2.25 7.35 0.72
N GLU A 54 3.15 8.25 1.12
CA GLU A 54 4.58 8.13 0.83
C GLU A 54 5.16 6.76 1.23
N ARG A 55 4.83 6.26 2.42
CA ARG A 55 5.41 5.03 2.99
C ARG A 55 4.50 3.82 2.91
N PHE A 56 3.20 4.05 2.94
CA PHE A 56 2.21 2.98 3.08
C PHE A 56 1.24 2.97 1.91
N ALA A 57 0.99 1.80 1.34
CA ALA A 57 -0.24 1.58 0.59
C ALA A 57 -1.36 1.16 1.57
N ALA A 58 -2.60 1.33 1.16
CA ALA A 58 -3.75 1.01 1.99
C ALA A 58 -4.87 0.40 1.16
N ALA A 59 -5.63 -0.51 1.75
CA ALA A 59 -6.87 -1.00 1.18
C ALA A 59 -7.98 -0.98 2.23
N LEU A 60 -9.18 -0.57 1.83
CA LEU A 60 -10.38 -0.78 2.62
C LEU A 60 -10.81 -2.23 2.42
N VAL A 61 -10.94 -2.98 3.52
CA VAL A 61 -11.48 -4.32 3.51
C VAL A 61 -12.84 -4.30 4.18
N THR A 62 -13.85 -4.76 3.45
CA THR A 62 -15.22 -4.92 3.97
C THR A 62 -15.50 -6.41 4.10
N LEU A 63 -15.58 -6.90 5.33
CA LEU A 63 -15.86 -8.28 5.70
C LEU A 63 -17.36 -8.48 5.95
N GLN A 64 -17.93 -9.52 5.37
CA GLN A 64 -19.25 -10.01 5.73
C GLN A 64 -19.07 -11.03 6.86
N ALA A 65 -19.28 -10.61 8.11
CA ALA A 65 -19.39 -11.50 9.24
C ALA A 65 -20.89 -11.82 9.48
N GLU A 66 -21.19 -12.95 10.11
CA GLU A 66 -22.54 -13.54 10.17
C GLU A 66 -23.66 -12.52 10.39
N GLU A 67 -23.57 -11.73 11.46
CA GLU A 67 -24.61 -10.75 11.82
C GLU A 67 -24.19 -9.29 11.58
N ARG A 68 -22.98 -9.04 11.06
CA ARG A 68 -22.47 -7.66 10.88
C ARG A 68 -21.50 -7.51 9.72
N VAL A 69 -21.48 -6.32 9.14
CA VAL A 69 -20.44 -5.91 8.20
C VAL A 69 -19.32 -5.24 8.99
N GLU A 70 -18.11 -5.81 8.93
CA GLU A 70 -16.94 -5.20 9.52
C GLU A 70 -16.12 -4.48 8.45
N ARG A 71 -15.59 -3.31 8.79
CA ARG A 71 -14.68 -2.55 7.94
C ARG A 71 -13.35 -2.45 8.65
N VAL A 72 -12.27 -2.81 7.98
CA VAL A 72 -10.90 -2.66 8.46
C VAL A 72 -10.05 -2.01 7.38
N ILE A 73 -8.94 -1.39 7.76
CA ILE A 73 -7.89 -0.99 6.81
C ILE A 73 -6.80 -2.02 6.82
N CYS A 74 -6.43 -2.48 5.63
CA CYS A 74 -5.18 -3.18 5.41
C CYS A 74 -4.09 -2.16 5.11
N ILE A 75 -3.03 -2.16 5.91
CA ILE A 75 -1.86 -1.27 5.78
C ILE A 75 -0.71 -2.10 5.23
N TYR A 76 -0.12 -1.64 4.12
CA TYR A 76 1.02 -2.27 3.46
C TYR A 76 2.21 -1.32 3.46
N GLU A 77 3.32 -1.72 4.07
CA GLU A 77 4.56 -0.93 4.06
C GLU A 77 5.32 -1.19 2.75
N LYS A 78 5.59 -0.12 1.98
CA LYS A 78 6.04 -0.24 0.58
C LYS A 78 7.48 -0.76 0.42
N GLN A 79 8.34 -0.58 1.42
CA GLN A 79 9.76 -0.94 1.34
C GLN A 79 10.02 -2.40 1.75
N THR A 80 9.26 -2.88 2.72
CA THR A 80 9.43 -4.17 3.40
C THR A 80 8.37 -5.19 2.98
N GLY A 81 7.23 -4.71 2.46
CA GLY A 81 6.09 -5.53 2.10
C GLY A 81 5.36 -6.14 3.30
N VAL A 82 5.65 -5.67 4.52
CA VAL A 82 4.91 -6.03 5.75
C VAL A 82 3.48 -5.52 5.62
N THR A 83 2.52 -6.35 6.00
CA THR A 83 1.09 -6.06 5.87
C THR A 83 0.39 -6.32 7.19
N GLU A 84 -0.50 -5.41 7.58
CA GLU A 84 -1.26 -5.46 8.84
C GLU A 84 -2.73 -5.10 8.58
N LEU A 85 -3.62 -5.55 9.46
CA LEU A 85 -5.03 -5.12 9.50
C LEU A 85 -5.27 -4.29 10.76
N THR A 86 -6.04 -3.21 10.63
CA THR A 86 -6.58 -2.52 11.81
C THR A 86 -7.64 -3.38 12.50
N THR A 87 -8.02 -2.97 13.71
CA THR A 87 -9.31 -3.40 14.27
C THR A 87 -10.47 -2.87 13.41
N PRO A 88 -11.68 -3.46 13.52
CA PRO A 88 -12.87 -2.91 12.89
C PRO A 88 -13.14 -1.47 13.31
N PHE A 89 -13.70 -0.67 12.38
CA PHE A 89 -14.26 0.64 12.69
C PHE A 89 -15.59 0.51 13.45
N ASP A 90 -15.82 1.41 14.41
CA ASP A 90 -17.09 1.56 15.14
C ASP A 90 -18.14 2.37 14.36
#